data_AF-A0A2P1BNJ0-F1
#
_entry.id   AF-A0A2P1BNJ0-F1
#
_cell.length_a   1.000
_cell.length_b   1.000
_cell.length_c   1.000
_cell.angle_alpha   90.00
_cell.angle_beta   90.00
_cell.angle_gamma   90.00
#
_symmetry.space_group_name_H-M   'P 1'
#
loop_
_entity.id
_entity.type
_entity.pdbx_description
1 polymer ?
#
loop_
_entity_poly.entity_id
_entity_poly.type
_entity_poly.pdbx_seq_one_letter_code
_entity_poly.pdbx_strand_id
1 'polypeptide(L)'
;MLLQMFIIRQLANKGTAQALYTFIESLPERPIPLSFARIKRRLMLTSPNNQQNRVINKAIDELKAVGYLDGDVVKRMVNGT
;
A
#
# COMPACT_ATOMS: atom_id res chain seq x y z
N MET A 1 -5.34 11.89 16.08
CA MET A 1 -6.12 10.67 16.44
C MET A 1 -7.44 10.52 15.69
N LEU A 2 -8.25 11.57 15.49
CA LEU A 2 -9.57 11.43 14.83
C LEU A 2 -9.49 10.97 13.35
N LEU A 3 -8.50 11.42 12.59
CA LEU A 3 -8.32 11.07 11.17
C LEU A 3 -8.05 9.57 10.96
N GLN A 4 -7.16 8.99 11.77
CA GLN A 4 -6.82 7.57 11.72
C GLN A 4 -8.05 6.69 11.98
N MET A 5 -8.88 7.05 12.96
CA MET A 5 -10.08 6.28 13.30
C MET A 5 -11.14 6.35 12.20
N PHE A 6 -11.23 7.47 11.48
CA PHE A 6 -12.09 7.61 10.30
C PHE A 6 -11.61 6.73 9.14
N ILE A 7 -10.31 6.75 8.84
CA ILE A 7 -9.70 5.94 7.77
C ILE A 7 -9.88 4.44 8.06
N ILE A 8 -9.61 4.00 9.30
CA ILE A 8 -9.77 2.58 9.69
C ILE A 8 -11.22 2.12 9.53
N ARG A 9 -12.21 2.96 9.86
CA ARG A 9 -13.65 2.65 9.66
C ARG A 9 -13.99 2.50 8.19
N GLN A 10 -13.47 3.38 7.32
CA GLN A 10 -13.67 3.29 5.87
C GLN A 10 -13.01 2.04 5.26
N LEU A 11 -11.97 1.50 5.91
CA LEU A 11 -11.26 0.30 5.49
C LEU A 11 -11.69 -0.99 6.23
N ALA A 12 -12.76 -0.97 7.04
CA ALA A 12 -13.10 -2.06 7.97
C ALA A 12 -13.19 -3.46 7.34
N ASN A 13 -13.58 -3.57 6.06
CA ASN A 13 -13.66 -4.83 5.31
C ASN A 13 -12.51 -5.06 4.31
N LYS A 14 -11.46 -4.24 4.39
CA LYS A 14 -10.36 -4.14 3.42
C LYS A 14 -9.02 -4.42 4.10
N GLY A 15 -8.84 -5.66 4.58
CA GLY A 15 -7.69 -6.05 5.40
C GLY A 15 -6.33 -5.75 4.77
N THR A 16 -6.18 -5.88 3.45
CA THR A 16 -4.92 -5.52 2.77
C THR A 16 -4.66 -4.01 2.79
N ALA A 17 -5.68 -3.18 2.56
CA ALA A 17 -5.52 -1.73 2.63
C ALA A 17 -5.24 -1.26 4.05
N GLN A 18 -5.87 -1.87 5.06
CA GLN A 18 -5.55 -1.61 6.47
C GLN A 18 -4.10 -1.96 6.80
N ALA A 19 -3.64 -3.15 6.40
CA ALA A 19 -2.28 -3.58 6.65
C ALA A 19 -1.25 -2.71 5.89
N LEU A 20 -1.59 -2.27 4.68
CA LEU A 20 -0.76 -1.32 3.91
C LEU A 20 -0.71 0.06 4.57
N TYR A 21 -1.85 0.58 5.05
CA TYR A 21 -1.93 1.81 5.83
C TYR A 21 -1.05 1.76 7.07
N THR A 22 -1.22 0.73 7.92
CA THR A 22 -0.42 0.55 9.13
C THR A 22 1.07 0.42 8.81
N PHE A 23 1.42 -0.24 7.70
CA PHE A 23 2.80 -0.31 7.26
C PHE A 23 3.35 1.08 6.92
N ILE A 24 2.63 1.87 6.12
CA ILE A 24 3.06 3.22 5.73
C ILE A 24 3.23 4.13 6.96
N GLU A 25 2.29 4.12 7.90
CA GLU A 25 2.35 4.87 9.16
C GLU A 25 3.52 4.43 10.07
N SER A 26 3.93 3.16 9.97
CA SER A 26 5.10 2.66 10.71
C SER A 26 6.44 3.10 10.11
N LEU A 27 6.44 3.73 8.94
CA LEU A 27 7.66 4.25 8.31
C LEU A 27 8.02 5.62 8.92
N PRO A 28 9.31 5.94 9.04
CA PRO A 28 9.72 7.30 9.40
C PRO A 28 9.23 8.31 8.34
N GLU A 29 9.11 9.59 8.72
CA GLU A 29 8.54 10.74 7.96
C GLU A 29 9.05 10.97 6.53
N ARG A 30 9.94 10.12 6.00
CA ARG A 30 10.36 10.08 4.61
C ARG A 30 10.17 8.69 4.02
N PRO A 31 9.01 8.37 3.43
CA PRO A 31 8.88 7.11 2.71
C PRO A 31 9.66 7.23 1.39
N ILE A 32 10.90 6.75 1.40
CA ILE A 32 11.65 6.37 0.19
C ILE A 32 10.70 5.54 -0.70
N PRO A 33 10.74 5.68 -2.04
CA PRO A 33 9.86 4.94 -2.94
C PRO A 33 9.68 3.48 -2.52
N LEU A 34 8.42 3.11 -2.24
CA LEU A 34 8.07 1.77 -1.79
C LEU A 34 7.97 0.84 -2.99
N SER A 35 8.88 -0.14 -3.06
CA SER A 35 8.78 -1.19 -4.07
C SER A 35 7.69 -2.19 -3.71
N PHE A 36 7.05 -2.78 -4.73
CA PHE A 36 6.10 -3.87 -4.53
C PHE A 36 6.74 -5.05 -3.79
N ALA A 37 8.03 -5.33 -4.03
CA ALA A 37 8.75 -6.38 -3.31
C ALA A 37 8.79 -6.12 -1.79
N ARG A 38 9.00 -4.87 -1.36
CA ARG A 38 9.01 -4.49 0.06
C ARG A 38 7.62 -4.62 0.67
N ILE A 39 6.58 -4.19 -0.06
CA ILE A 39 5.19 -4.31 0.37
C ILE A 39 4.80 -5.79 0.53
N LYS A 40 5.08 -6.63 -0.48
CA LYS A 40 4.80 -8.09 -0.45
C LYS A 40 5.41 -8.76 0.76
N ARG A 41 6.69 -8.49 1.03
CA ARG A 41 7.42 -9.05 2.16
C ARG A 41 6.79 -8.63 3.48
N ARG A 42 6.42 -7.35 3.60
CA ARG A 42 5.86 -6.82 4.85
C ARG A 42 4.45 -7.33 5.13
N LEU A 43 3.62 -7.43 4.08
CA LEU A 43 2.26 -7.94 4.15
C LEU A 43 2.20 -9.48 4.16
N MET A 44 3.35 -10.16 4.12
CA MET A 44 3.46 -11.63 4.08
C MET A 44 2.58 -12.26 2.98
N LEU A 45 2.51 -11.63 1.81
CA LEU A 45 1.73 -12.18 0.70
C LEU A 45 2.42 -13.45 0.17
N THR A 46 1.68 -14.55 0.08
CA THR A 46 2.18 -15.87 -0.33
C THR A 46 1.63 -16.34 -1.68
N SER A 47 0.64 -15.64 -2.23
CA SER A 47 0.00 -15.96 -3.50
C SER A 47 0.92 -15.73 -4.72
N PRO A 48 0.57 -16.18 -5.94
CA PRO A 48 1.38 -15.92 -7.12
C PRO A 48 1.63 -14.43 -7.37
N ASN A 49 2.82 -14.07 -7.87
CA ASN A 49 3.27 -12.69 -8.03
C ASN A 49 2.26 -11.76 -8.72
N ASN A 50 1.56 -12.24 -9.74
CA ASN A 50 0.54 -11.48 -10.46
C ASN A 50 -0.67 -11.15 -9.59
N GLN A 51 -1.10 -12.10 -8.76
CA GLN A 51 -2.21 -11.90 -7.84
C GLN A 51 -1.81 -10.95 -6.71
N GLN A 52 -0.60 -11.10 -6.17
CA GLN A 52 -0.07 -10.15 -5.17
C GLN A 52 -0.03 -8.71 -5.72
N ASN A 53 0.43 -8.52 -6.96
CA ASN A 53 0.46 -7.20 -7.60
C ASN A 53 -0.95 -6.61 -7.72
N ARG A 54 -1.95 -7.42 -8.12
CA ARG A 54 -3.36 -6.97 -8.19
C ARG A 54 -3.90 -6.58 -6.82
N VAL A 55 -3.61 -7.36 -5.79
CA VAL A 55 -4.01 -7.10 -4.40
C VAL A 55 -3.39 -5.80 -3.88
N ILE A 56 -2.10 -5.58 -4.16
CA ILE A 56 -1.40 -4.33 -3.78
C ILE A 56 -1.99 -3.13 -4.51
N ASN A 57 -2.22 -3.22 -5.83
CA ASN A 57 -2.84 -2.13 -6.59
C ASN A 57 -4.23 -1.78 -6.04
N LYS A 58 -5.07 -2.79 -5.79
CA LYS A 58 -6.40 -2.57 -5.19
C LYS A 58 -6.30 -1.88 -3.83
N ALA A 59 -5.36 -2.29 -2.98
CA ALA A 59 -5.15 -1.65 -1.68
C ALA A 59 -4.71 -0.19 -1.82
N ILE A 60 -3.87 0.13 -2.81
CA ILE A 60 -3.47 1.52 -3.12
C ILE A 60 -4.69 2.33 -3.58
N ASP A 61 -5.51 1.79 -4.48
CA ASP A 61 -6.72 2.46 -4.97
C ASP A 61 -7.72 2.74 -3.83
N GLU A 62 -7.86 1.79 -2.89
CA GLU A 62 -8.69 1.96 -1.71
C GLU A 62 -8.18 3.07 -0.79
N LEU A 63 -6.86 3.19 -0.63
CA LEU A 63 -6.23 4.27 0.14
C LEU A 63 -6.36 5.64 -0.55
N LYS A 64 -6.31 5.68 -1.89
CA LYS A 64 -6.62 6.89 -2.66
C LYS A 64 -8.08 7.30 -2.50
N ALA A 65 -9.01 6.35 -2.60
CA ALA A 65 -10.44 6.61 -2.51
C ALA A 65 -10.87 7.18 -1.14
N VAL A 66 -10.15 6.85 -0.07
CA VAL A 66 -10.40 7.42 1.28
C VAL A 66 -9.59 8.70 1.56
N GLY A 67 -8.85 9.21 0.57
CA GLY A 67 -8.06 10.44 0.69
C GLY A 67 -6.78 10.30 1.52
N TYR A 68 -6.27 9.08 1.71
CA TYR A 68 -5.03 8.85 2.47
C TYR A 68 -3.76 9.01 1.63
N LEU A 69 -3.80 8.53 0.38
CA LEU A 69 -2.67 8.58 -0.54
C LEU A 69 -3.00 9.47 -1.73
N ASP A 70 -2.06 10.35 -2.08
CA ASP A 70 -2.09 11.17 -3.30
C ASP A 70 -0.89 10.85 -4.22
N GLY A 71 -0.46 9.59 -4.21
CA GLY A 71 0.76 9.12 -4.90
C GLY A 71 0.49 8.27 -6.13
N ASP A 72 1.43 8.23 -7.07
CA ASP A 72 1.32 7.41 -8.29
C ASP A 72 2.12 6.11 -8.24
N VAL A 73 1.53 5.04 -8.79
CA VAL A 73 2.25 3.78 -9.01
C VAL A 73 3.09 3.91 -10.27
N VAL A 74 4.34 4.32 -10.09
CA VAL A 74 5.28 4.48 -11.20
C VAL A 74 6.00 3.16 -11.47
N LYS A 75 5.79 2.57 -12.64
CA LYS A 75 6.62 1.46 -13.11
C LYS A 75 7.99 2.02 -13.49
N ARG A 76 8.99 1.85 -12.63
CA ARG A 76 10.39 2.12 -13.01
C ARG A 76 10.79 1.13 -14.11
N MET A 77 10.92 1.62 -15.33
CA MET A 77 11.70 0.95 -16.37
C MET A 77 13.16 1.11 -15.97
N VAL A 78 13.82 0.00 -15.60
CA VAL A 78 15.27 -0.01 -15.46
C VAL A 78 15.83 -0.03 -16.88
N ASN A 79 16.12 1.15 -17.43
CA ASN A 79 16.90 1.24 -18.66
C ASN A 79 18.36 0.95 -18.31
N GLY A 80 18.88 -0.17 -18.84
CA GLY A 80 20.31 -0.38 -19.10
C GLY A 80 21.19 -0.73 -17.90
N THR A 81 21.62 -1.99 -17.86
CA THR A 81 23.04 -2.39 -17.84
C THR A 81 23.18 -3.63 -18.70
#